data_AF-A0A4Y9Z4E8-F1
#
_entry.id   AF-A0A4Y9Z4E8-F1
#
_cell.length_a   1.000
_cell.length_b   1.000
_cell.length_c   1.000
_cell.angle_alpha   90.00
_cell.angle_beta   90.00
_cell.angle_gamma   90.00
#
_symmetry.space_group_name_H-M   'P 1'
#
loop_
_entity.id
_entity.type
_entity.pdbx_description
1 polymer ?
#
loop_
_entity_poly.entity_id
_entity_poly.type
_entity_poly.pdbx_seq_one_letter_code
_entity_poly.pdbx_strand_id
1 'polypeptide(L)'
;MGTNDYLNLLITLLACAGVTEERNKIYELKNTIRPELWRSISSHYPPPSDFDGYIEMARNLSAQHQPDRVLANPYGRVDEPMDIDRMTQEERMRHIRDGLCFTCHKPGHCTRECTDNPRRGGGFGRGRGRPQQQPQKTTRVRVVEDWGSMTEEERAEVLPELLKGFQ
;
A
#
# COMPACT_ATOMS: atom_id res chain seq x y z
N MET A 1 8.26 -5.01 2.88
CA MET A 1 9.21 -5.96 2.29
C MET A 1 9.87 -5.33 1.07
N GLY A 2 11.20 -5.31 0.99
CA GLY A 2 11.93 -4.67 -0.10
C GLY A 2 11.93 -5.52 -1.36
N THR A 3 12.14 -4.90 -2.53
CA THR A 3 12.32 -5.61 -3.82
C THR A 3 13.38 -6.71 -3.73
N ASN A 4 14.45 -6.48 -2.96
CA ASN A 4 15.52 -7.46 -2.74
C ASN A 4 15.04 -8.74 -2.03
N ASP A 5 14.11 -8.63 -1.09
CA ASP A 5 13.60 -9.78 -0.33
C ASP A 5 12.78 -10.70 -1.24
N TYR A 6 11.96 -10.12 -2.11
CA TYR A 6 11.19 -10.84 -3.13
C TYR A 6 12.10 -11.54 -4.15
N LEU A 7 13.18 -10.87 -4.60
CA LEU A 7 14.14 -11.46 -5.53
C LEU A 7 14.87 -12.66 -4.90
N ASN A 8 15.28 -12.54 -3.64
CA ASN A 8 15.95 -13.62 -2.92
C ASN A 8 15.02 -14.82 -2.71
N LEU A 9 13.76 -14.59 -2.34
CA LEU A 9 12.75 -15.65 -2.25
C LEU A 9 12.55 -16.36 -3.59
N LEU A 10 12.44 -15.62 -4.69
CA LEU A 10 12.29 -16.21 -6.03
C LEU A 10 13.50 -17.09 -6.40
N ILE A 11 14.72 -16.63 -6.12
CA ILE A 11 15.95 -17.42 -6.38
C ILE A 11 15.91 -18.73 -5.60
N THR A 12 15.54 -18.69 -4.31
CA THR A 12 15.41 -19.90 -3.48
C THR A 12 14.33 -20.84 -4.03
N LEU A 13 13.17 -20.30 -4.41
CA LEU A 13 12.07 -21.10 -4.97
C LEU A 13 12.45 -21.76 -6.30
N LEU A 14 13.11 -21.04 -7.21
CA LEU A 14 13.55 -21.58 -8.49
C LEU A 14 14.63 -22.67 -8.30
N ALA A 15 15.53 -22.49 -7.34
CA ALA A 15 16.54 -23.50 -6.98
C ALA A 15 15.89 -24.77 -6.40
N CYS A 16 14.92 -24.62 -5.50
CA CYS A 16 14.19 -25.75 -4.91
C CYS A 16 13.25 -26.46 -5.88
N ALA A 17 12.65 -25.73 -6.82
CA ALA A 17 11.81 -26.29 -7.88
C ALA A 17 12.63 -26.99 -8.98
N GLY A 18 13.95 -26.86 -8.98
CA GLY A 18 14.82 -27.48 -9.99
C GLY A 18 14.64 -26.91 -11.40
N VAL A 19 14.14 -25.68 -11.54
CA VAL A 19 13.94 -25.05 -12.84
C VAL A 19 15.31 -24.70 -13.43
N THR A 20 15.73 -25.41 -14.46
CA THR A 20 17.03 -25.19 -15.13
C THR A 20 16.92 -24.26 -16.34
N GLU A 21 15.75 -24.22 -17.00
CA GLU A 21 15.54 -23.38 -18.18
C GLU A 21 15.51 -21.88 -17.84
N GLU A 22 16.42 -21.11 -18.42
CA GLU A 22 16.55 -19.66 -18.21
C GLU A 22 15.29 -18.88 -18.61
N ARG A 23 14.61 -19.31 -19.68
CA ARG A 23 13.38 -18.67 -20.16
C ARG A 23 12.26 -18.71 -19.11
N ASN A 24 12.12 -19.83 -18.40
CA ASN A 24 11.09 -19.99 -17.38
C ASN A 24 11.44 -19.17 -16.14
N LYS A 25 12.73 -19.11 -15.76
CA LYS A 25 13.20 -18.23 -14.68
C LYS A 25 12.88 -16.75 -14.98
N ILE A 26 13.10 -16.30 -16.22
CA ILE A 26 12.78 -14.93 -16.66
C ILE A 26 11.26 -14.69 -16.65
N TYR A 27 10.45 -15.68 -17.04
CA TYR A 27 8.99 -15.59 -17.00
C TYR A 27 8.47 -15.41 -15.56
N GLU A 28 8.96 -16.22 -14.62
CA GLU A 28 8.60 -16.11 -13.21
C GLU A 28 9.07 -14.79 -12.60
N LEU A 29 10.23 -14.29 -13.02
CA LEU A 29 10.72 -12.97 -12.63
C LEU A 29 9.77 -11.85 -13.05
N LYS A 30 9.29 -11.90 -14.28
CA LYS A 30 8.33 -10.91 -14.81
C LYS A 30 7.03 -10.86 -14.00
N ASN A 31 6.56 -12.01 -13.50
CA ASN A 31 5.32 -12.09 -12.74
C ASN A 31 5.46 -11.68 -11.27
N THR A 32 6.68 -11.74 -10.73
CA THR A 32 6.96 -11.44 -9.31
C THR A 32 7.39 -9.99 -9.08
N ILE A 33 8.08 -9.39 -10.04
CA ILE A 33 8.53 -7.99 -9.92
C ILE A 33 7.41 -7.01 -10.29
N ARG A 34 7.42 -5.82 -9.67
CA ARG A 34 6.56 -4.69 -10.04
C ARG A 34 6.61 -4.40 -11.56
N PRO A 35 5.47 -4.16 -12.22
CA PRO A 35 5.43 -3.89 -13.66
C PRO A 35 6.28 -2.69 -14.10
N GLU A 36 6.40 -1.67 -13.25
CA GLU A 36 7.20 -0.46 -13.52
C GLU A 36 8.69 -0.80 -13.60
N LEU A 37 9.16 -1.63 -12.66
CA LEU A 37 10.55 -2.08 -12.61
C LEU A 37 10.85 -3.01 -13.80
N TRP A 38 9.94 -3.93 -14.15
CA TRP A 38 10.08 -4.75 -15.36
C TRP A 38 10.18 -3.92 -16.64
N ARG A 39 9.35 -2.88 -16.79
CA ARG A 39 9.42 -1.95 -17.94
C ARG A 39 10.74 -1.20 -17.98
N SER A 40 11.25 -0.79 -16.83
CA SER A 40 12.55 -0.10 -16.73
C SER A 40 13.69 -1.02 -17.15
N ILE A 41 13.69 -2.27 -16.68
CA ILE A 41 14.68 -3.29 -17.06
C ILE A 41 14.60 -3.60 -18.57
N SER A 42 13.39 -3.81 -19.08
CA SER A 42 13.16 -4.17 -20.49
C SER A 42 13.50 -3.03 -21.46
N SER A 43 13.44 -1.78 -20.99
CA SER A 43 13.77 -0.59 -21.79
C SER A 43 15.28 -0.27 -21.80
N HIS A 44 16.08 -0.92 -20.95
CA HIS A 44 17.53 -0.77 -21.00
C HIS A 44 18.11 -1.47 -22.23
N TYR A 45 19.02 -0.78 -22.93
CA TYR A 45 19.74 -1.32 -24.07
C TYR A 45 21.25 -1.39 -23.78
N PRO A 46 21.91 -2.53 -24.03
CA PRO A 46 21.33 -3.81 -24.46
C PRO A 46 20.54 -4.49 -23.32
N PRO A 47 19.43 -5.19 -23.64
CA PRO A 47 18.69 -5.94 -22.63
C PRO A 47 19.56 -7.08 -22.10
N PRO A 48 19.47 -7.42 -20.80
CA PRO A 48 20.17 -8.59 -20.26
C PRO A 48 19.75 -9.86 -21.01
N SER A 49 20.71 -10.73 -21.29
CA SER A 49 20.47 -12.03 -21.93
C SER A 49 20.14 -13.12 -20.90
N ASP A 50 20.75 -13.02 -19.72
CA ASP A 50 20.76 -14.07 -18.70
C ASP A 50 19.95 -13.66 -17.47
N PHE A 51 19.37 -14.64 -16.77
CA PHE A 51 18.57 -14.42 -15.57
C PHE A 51 19.31 -13.61 -14.50
N ASP A 52 20.59 -13.90 -14.28
CA ASP A 52 21.42 -13.19 -13.30
C ASP A 52 21.58 -11.71 -13.65
N GLY A 53 21.68 -11.39 -14.95
CA GLY A 53 21.72 -10.01 -15.43
C GLY A 53 20.40 -9.25 -15.17
N TYR A 54 19.25 -9.94 -15.29
CA TYR A 54 17.96 -9.35 -14.92
C TYR A 54 17.86 -9.10 -13.40
N ILE A 55 18.37 -10.00 -12.57
CA ILE A 55 18.38 -9.84 -11.10
C ILE A 55 19.25 -8.66 -10.70
N GLU A 56 20.47 -8.56 -11.23
CA GLU A 56 21.38 -7.47 -10.91
C GLU A 56 20.80 -6.11 -11.34
N MET A 57 20.22 -6.05 -12.54
CA MET A 57 19.57 -4.84 -13.03
C MET A 57 18.35 -4.45 -12.18
N ALA A 58 17.55 -5.42 -11.73
CA ALA A 58 16.44 -5.18 -10.82
C ALA A 58 16.91 -4.62 -9.47
N ARG A 59 17.99 -5.16 -8.91
CA ARG A 59 18.60 -4.65 -7.68
C ARG A 59 19.06 -3.20 -7.86
N ASN A 60 19.82 -2.93 -8.91
CA ASN A 60 20.36 -1.60 -9.21
C ASN A 60 19.26 -0.55 -9.41
N LEU A 61 18.24 -0.84 -10.22
CA LEU A 61 17.13 0.07 -10.47
C LEU A 61 16.25 0.27 -9.22
N SER A 62 16.06 -0.77 -8.42
CA SER A 62 15.33 -0.63 -7.16
C SER A 62 16.09 0.18 -6.12
N ALA A 63 17.43 0.15 -6.13
CA ALA A 63 18.28 0.99 -5.30
C ALA A 63 18.31 2.45 -5.80
N GLN A 64 18.21 2.68 -7.11
CA GLN A 64 18.14 4.01 -7.71
C GLN A 64 16.77 4.67 -7.54
N HIS A 65 15.69 3.88 -7.41
CA HIS A 65 14.38 4.36 -6.99
C HIS A 65 14.43 4.73 -5.50
N GLN A 66 14.95 5.92 -5.21
CA GLN A 66 14.54 6.63 -4.00
C GLN A 66 13.00 6.73 -4.05
N PRO A 67 12.28 6.34 -2.98
CA PRO A 67 10.83 6.50 -2.93
C PRO A 67 10.57 7.96 -3.26
N ASP A 68 9.70 8.21 -4.24
CA ASP A 68 9.36 9.50 -4.82
C ASP A 68 10.18 10.61 -4.18
N ARG A 69 11.22 11.11 -4.88
CA ARG A 69 11.72 12.45 -4.56
C ARG A 69 10.46 13.28 -4.44
N VAL A 70 10.13 13.62 -3.19
CA VAL A 70 9.00 14.46 -2.86
C VAL A 70 9.30 15.68 -3.67
N LEU A 71 8.68 15.80 -4.84
CA LEU A 71 8.63 17.04 -5.57
C LEU A 71 8.07 17.96 -4.53
N ALA A 72 8.96 18.81 -3.98
CA ALA A 72 8.67 19.57 -2.78
C ALA A 72 7.32 20.21 -3.02
N ASN A 73 6.30 19.71 -2.31
CA ASN A 73 4.96 20.17 -2.50
C ASN A 73 5.03 21.68 -2.22
N PRO A 74 4.72 22.55 -3.18
CA PRO A 74 4.80 24.00 -2.95
C PRO A 74 3.87 24.45 -1.81
N TYR A 75 2.96 23.56 -1.36
CA TYR A 75 2.03 23.74 -0.27
C TYR A 75 2.47 23.17 1.09
N GLY A 76 3.76 22.79 1.26
CA GLY A 76 4.31 22.44 2.57
C GLY A 76 4.23 20.96 2.96
N ARG A 77 4.76 20.66 4.16
CA ARG A 77 5.02 19.31 4.69
C ARG A 77 3.69 18.62 5.04
N VAL A 78 3.35 17.55 4.34
CA VAL A 78 2.14 16.72 4.58
C VAL A 78 2.11 16.03 5.95
N ASP A 79 3.23 16.08 6.69
CA ASP A 79 3.36 15.51 8.04
C ASP A 79 2.88 16.44 9.15
N GLU A 80 2.55 17.70 8.82
CA GLU A 80 1.89 18.57 9.77
C GLU A 80 0.40 18.19 9.83
N PRO A 81 -0.11 17.83 11.02
CA PRO A 81 -1.53 17.55 11.16
C PRO A 81 -2.28 18.80 10.74
N MET A 82 -3.08 18.69 9.68
CA MET A 82 -4.00 19.74 9.28
C MET A 82 -4.78 20.16 10.53
N ASP A 83 -4.68 21.43 10.91
CA ASP A 83 -5.45 21.99 12.01
C ASP A 83 -6.89 22.14 11.54
N ILE A 84 -7.60 21.02 11.54
CA ILE A 84 -9.03 20.99 11.32
C ILE A 84 -9.61 21.57 12.59
N ASP A 85 -10.30 22.72 12.49
CA ASP A 85 -11.07 23.38 13.56
C ASP A 85 -12.09 22.42 14.21
N ARG A 86 -11.58 21.45 14.94
CA ARG A 86 -12.31 20.37 15.56
C ARG A 86 -12.53 20.81 16.99
N MET A 87 -13.77 21.20 17.27
CA MET A 87 -14.25 21.45 18.62
C MET A 87 -13.76 20.37 19.59
N THR A 88 -13.29 20.80 20.76
CA THR A 88 -12.78 19.90 21.80
C THR A 88 -13.86 18.91 22.25
N GLN A 89 -13.45 17.79 22.84
CA GLN A 89 -14.40 16.80 23.32
C GLN A 89 -15.28 17.39 24.42
N GLU A 90 -14.72 18.25 25.26
CA GLU A 90 -15.39 18.95 26.36
C GLU A 90 -16.48 19.90 25.84
N GLU A 91 -16.14 20.71 24.84
CA GLU A 91 -17.11 21.60 24.19
C GLU A 91 -18.20 20.80 23.48
N ARG A 92 -17.85 19.72 22.78
CA ARG A 92 -18.86 18.83 22.18
C ARG A 92 -19.81 18.27 23.24
N MET A 93 -19.31 17.82 24.38
CA MET A 93 -20.13 17.31 25.47
C MET A 93 -21.04 18.39 26.06
N ARG A 94 -20.58 19.65 26.15
CA ARG A 94 -21.41 20.79 26.56
C ARG A 94 -22.58 21.00 25.59
N HIS A 95 -22.32 20.98 24.29
CA HIS A 95 -23.38 21.16 23.29
C HIS A 95 -24.44 20.06 23.34
N ILE A 96 -24.03 18.82 23.61
CA ILE A 96 -24.96 17.69 23.80
C ILE A 96 -25.76 17.86 25.09
N ARG A 97 -25.10 18.19 26.19
CA ARG A 97 -25.72 18.34 27.51
C ARG A 97 -26.74 19.49 27.54
N ASP A 98 -26.36 20.63 27.00
CA ASP A 98 -27.12 21.88 27.10
C ASP A 98 -28.05 22.07 25.89
N GLY A 99 -28.09 21.12 24.96
CA GLY A 99 -28.97 21.15 23.78
C GLY A 99 -28.67 22.34 22.86
N LEU A 100 -27.39 22.71 22.71
CA LEU A 100 -26.95 23.82 21.89
C LEU A 100 -26.77 23.38 20.43
N CYS A 101 -27.14 24.26 19.51
CA CYS A 101 -26.91 24.05 18.09
C CYS A 101 -25.41 24.03 17.75
N PHE A 102 -24.92 23.03 17.02
CA PHE A 102 -23.51 22.93 16.59
C PHE A 102 -23.13 23.92 15.47
N THR A 103 -24.06 24.77 15.02
CA THR A 103 -23.83 25.76 13.97
C THR A 103 -23.83 27.18 14.51
N CYS A 104 -24.80 27.53 15.36
CA CYS A 104 -24.92 28.89 15.90
C CYS A 104 -24.75 28.96 17.43
N HIS A 105 -24.50 27.83 18.10
CA HIS A 105 -24.26 27.73 19.55
C HIS A 105 -25.41 28.22 20.46
N LYS A 106 -26.61 28.42 19.90
CA LYS A 106 -27.81 28.83 20.64
C LYS A 106 -28.59 27.59 21.13
N PRO A 107 -29.20 27.64 22.32
CA PRO A 107 -30.07 26.57 22.80
C PRO A 107 -31.40 26.52 22.03
N GLY A 108 -32.10 25.39 22.14
CA GLY A 108 -33.50 25.24 21.71
C GLY A 108 -33.70 24.71 20.29
N HIS A 109 -32.63 24.40 19.55
CA HIS A 109 -32.72 23.75 18.24
C HIS A 109 -31.42 23.00 17.89
N CYS A 110 -31.52 21.99 17.03
CA CYS A 110 -30.35 21.29 16.49
C CYS A 110 -29.90 21.89 15.14
N THR A 111 -28.72 21.54 14.63
CA THR A 111 -28.19 22.02 13.33
C THR A 111 -29.17 21.84 12.15
N ARG A 112 -30.02 20.80 12.21
CA ARG A 112 -31.07 20.55 11.20
C ARG A 112 -32.23 21.53 11.25
N GLU A 113 -32.39 22.26 12.34
CA GLU A 113 -33.47 23.22 12.63
C GLU A 113 -32.94 24.66 12.79
N CYS A 114 -31.61 24.84 12.77
CA CYS A 114 -30.96 26.15 12.78
C CYS A 114 -31.29 27.00 11.56
N THR A 115 -32.00 28.12 11.75
CA THR A 115 -32.33 29.09 10.70
C THR A 115 -31.10 29.78 10.13
N ASP A 116 -30.05 29.90 10.95
CA ASP A 116 -28.79 30.58 10.62
C ASP A 116 -27.81 29.64 9.88
N ASN A 117 -28.23 28.44 9.48
CA ASN A 117 -27.35 27.47 8.83
C ASN A 117 -27.10 27.82 7.35
N PRO A 118 -25.88 28.24 6.96
CA PRO A 118 -25.57 28.63 5.59
C PRO A 118 -25.66 27.47 4.59
N ARG A 119 -25.74 26.21 5.06
CA ARG A 119 -25.84 25.00 4.23
C ARG A 119 -27.29 24.62 3.89
N ARG A 120 -28.30 25.44 4.24
CA ARG A 120 -29.72 25.19 3.88
C ARG A 120 -30.07 25.47 2.41
N GLY A 121 -29.14 25.99 1.61
CA GLY A 121 -29.29 26.09 0.16
C GLY A 121 -28.23 25.24 -0.54
N GLY A 122 -28.56 24.00 -0.91
CA GLY A 122 -27.69 23.16 -1.74
C GLY A 122 -27.51 21.76 -1.19
N GLY A 123 -28.44 20.87 -1.53
CA GLY A 123 -28.29 19.46 -1.26
C GLY A 123 -27.14 18.86 -2.07
N PHE A 124 -26.22 18.18 -1.39
CA PHE A 124 -25.54 17.01 -1.93
C PHE A 124 -25.32 16.02 -0.80
N GLY A 125 -26.33 15.17 -0.58
CA GLY A 125 -26.12 13.89 0.06
C GLY A 125 -25.24 13.03 -0.85
N ARG A 126 -23.92 13.11 -0.71
CA ARG A 126 -23.04 12.04 -1.18
C ARG A 126 -22.78 11.10 0.00
N GLY A 127 -23.75 10.22 0.22
CA GLY A 127 -23.43 8.95 0.83
C GLY A 127 -22.44 8.22 -0.07
N ARG A 128 -21.34 7.74 0.53
CA ARG A 128 -20.66 6.45 0.28
C ARG A 128 -19.29 6.45 0.96
N GLY A 129 -19.29 6.56 2.29
CA GLY A 129 -18.22 5.99 3.10
C GLY A 129 -18.55 4.51 3.35
N ARG A 130 -18.55 3.67 2.31
CA ARG A 130 -18.56 2.23 2.52
C ARG A 130 -17.15 1.90 3.04
N PRO A 131 -16.98 1.30 4.23
CA PRO A 131 -15.67 0.80 4.62
C PRO A 131 -15.24 -0.14 3.49
N GLN A 132 -14.12 0.17 2.85
CA GLN A 132 -13.52 -0.72 1.89
C GLN A 132 -13.11 -1.95 2.70
N GLN A 133 -13.92 -3.00 2.69
CA GLN A 133 -13.47 -4.30 3.17
C GLN A 133 -12.29 -4.64 2.27
N GLN A 134 -11.08 -4.57 2.84
CA GLN A 134 -9.90 -5.02 2.14
C GLN A 134 -10.14 -6.49 1.78
N PRO A 135 -9.99 -6.88 0.50
CA PRO A 135 -10.12 -8.26 0.12
C PRO A 135 -9.16 -9.09 0.97
N GLN A 136 -9.66 -10.17 1.58
CA GLN A 136 -8.84 -10.98 2.44
C GLN A 136 -7.70 -11.59 1.62
N LYS A 137 -6.48 -11.12 1.86
CA LYS A 137 -5.27 -11.62 1.21
C LYS A 137 -5.18 -13.13 1.44
N THR A 138 -4.87 -13.89 0.39
CA THR A 138 -4.67 -15.34 0.46
C THR A 138 -3.44 -15.67 1.31
N THR A 139 -3.38 -16.89 1.87
CA THR A 139 -2.27 -17.35 2.71
C THR A 139 -0.90 -17.17 2.03
N ARG A 140 -0.82 -17.41 0.72
CA ARG A 140 0.40 -17.20 -0.08
C ARG A 140 0.87 -15.75 -0.05
N VAL A 141 -0.04 -14.78 -0.16
CA VAL A 141 0.31 -13.35 -0.12
C VAL A 141 0.80 -12.94 1.26
N ARG A 142 0.23 -13.50 2.34
CA ARG A 142 0.67 -13.21 3.72
C ARG A 142 2.07 -13.76 4.00
N VAL A 143 2.33 -15.01 3.62
CA VAL A 143 3.63 -15.67 3.84
C VAL A 143 4.76 -14.96 3.07
N VAL A 144 4.47 -14.50 1.84
CA VAL A 144 5.46 -13.80 1.02
C VAL A 144 5.80 -12.42 1.61
N GLU A 145 4.84 -11.69 2.19
CA GLU A 145 5.09 -10.36 2.78
C GLU A 145 6.00 -10.41 4.03
N ASP A 146 5.91 -11.48 4.83
CA ASP A 146 6.63 -11.63 6.11
C ASP A 146 7.93 -12.44 5.99
N TRP A 147 8.23 -13.00 4.81
CA TRP A 147 9.39 -13.89 4.59
C TRP A 147 10.74 -13.32 5.08
N GLY A 148 10.96 -12.01 4.99
CA GLY A 148 12.19 -11.34 5.43
C GLY A 148 12.41 -11.36 6.95
N SER A 149 11.32 -11.43 7.73
CA SER A 149 11.33 -11.52 9.19
C SER A 149 11.19 -12.94 9.74
N MET A 150 10.92 -13.93 8.88
CA MET A 150 10.81 -15.33 9.29
C MET A 150 12.17 -15.96 9.58
N THR A 151 12.20 -16.79 10.62
CA THR A 151 13.34 -17.65 10.93
C THR A 151 13.54 -18.71 9.86
N GLU A 152 14.74 -19.28 9.80
CA GLU A 152 15.10 -20.30 8.79
C GLU A 152 14.24 -21.56 8.90
N GLU A 153 13.83 -21.90 10.12
CA GLU A 153 12.93 -23.01 10.45
C GLU A 153 11.50 -22.75 9.96
N GLU A 154 10.95 -21.57 10.24
CA GLU A 154 9.61 -21.17 9.78
C GLU A 154 9.57 -21.12 8.24
N ARG A 155 10.63 -20.64 7.59
CA ARG A 155 10.75 -20.61 6.12
C ARG A 155 10.70 -22.02 5.51
N ALA A 156 11.32 -23.00 6.17
CA ALA A 156 11.35 -24.38 5.69
C ALA A 156 9.98 -25.06 5.72
N GLU A 157 9.10 -24.69 6.66
CA GLU A 157 7.75 -25.26 6.78
C GLU A 157 6.79 -24.77 5.70
N VAL A 158 6.90 -23.49 5.27
CA VAL A 158 6.02 -22.91 4.24
C VAL A 158 6.51 -23.12 2.81
N LEU A 159 7.79 -23.43 2.62
CA LEU A 159 8.38 -23.63 1.30
C LEU A 159 7.62 -24.67 0.43
N PRO A 160 7.19 -25.84 0.96
CA PRO A 160 6.43 -26.82 0.18
C PRO A 160 5.07 -26.31 -0.31
N GLU A 161 4.37 -25.48 0.48
CA GLU A 161 3.09 -24.88 0.10
C GLU A 161 3.26 -23.84 -1.02
N LEU A 162 4.38 -23.10 -1.01
CA LEU A 162 4.69 -22.12 -2.06
C LEU A 162 5.08 -22.80 -3.38
N LEU A 163 5.77 -23.94 -3.31
CA LEU A 163 6.19 -24.72 -4.48
C LEU A 163 5.02 -25.35 -5.26
N LYS A 164 3.88 -25.63 -4.61
CA LYS A 164 2.67 -26.18 -5.27
C LYS A 164 2.13 -25.29 -6.42
N GLY A 165 2.50 -24.02 -6.46
CA GLY A 165 2.10 -23.09 -7.52
C GLY A 165 3.05 -23.01 -8.72
N PHE A 166 4.16 -23.75 -8.71
CA PHE A 166 5.17 -23.78 -9.78
C PHE A 166 5.13 -25.09 -10.62
N GLN A 167 4.10 -25.93 -10.43
CA GLN A 167 3.86 -27.17 -11.19
C GLN A 167 3.00 -26.95 -12.43
#